data_AF-A0A7W1L6Z8-F1
#
_entry.id   AF-A0A7W1L6Z8-F1
#
_cell.length_a   1.000
_cell.length_b   1.000
_cell.length_c   1.000
_cell.angle_alpha   90.00
_cell.angle_beta   90.00
_cell.angle_gamma   90.00
#
_symmetry.space_group_name_H-M   'P 1'
#
loop_
_entity.id
_entity.type
_entity.pdbx_description
1 polymer ?
#
loop_
_entity_poly.entity_id
_entity_poly.type
_entity_poly.pdbx_seq_one_letter_code
_entity_poly.pdbx_strand_id
1 'polypeptide(L)'
;GNVAGIGEALYQHRHELPTYRAHNEQAMAHAAIAYAKAHMRRRMMACTTSIGPGATNLITAAALAHVNRLPVLFLPGDVFVSRAPDPVLQQLEDWSDGGVSANDCFKPVSRYFDRIHTPEQLLTALPRAIHVLTDPALCGPVTLALPQDVQTMAFDYPVDFFAPATVIFRTPPPAVAELARAIAVLRAASRPLIIAGGGVLYGLASDALRAFADTHCVPVAETQAGKGALPFDHPLQQGAIGVTGSPAANDLAHKADVVLAIGTRLSDFTTGSHSLFAQAQLIGLNVNAFDAHKGRGIALVADAKLGLDALSHALSSWQADVAWQQKAKRAADDWRAAIGRITSRSIEGLPFEADVIGAVQRSAVDSTINDIVVCAAGTLPAELHKLWRTAAPGGYHVEYGYSCMGYEIAGGLGVKMAKPEREVVVIVGDGSYLMMNSEIATSVMLDHKLIVVLLDNRGYGCINRLQQATGGEPFNNLFEDCVQGSRGAPRIDYAAHASSLGAMAENVTTIPELEAAMRRARATDRTYLIAIPTDPARTTEEGGWWWEVAVPEVSQRKEVQQARTRYEQDKRQQRR
;
A
#
# COMPACT_ATOMS: atom_id res chain seq x y z
N GLY A 1 14.57 20.47 -6.57
CA GLY A 1 15.60 21.52 -6.36
C GLY A 1 14.91 22.76 -5.88
N ASN A 2 15.33 23.31 -4.73
CA ASN A 2 14.85 24.58 -4.20
C ASN A 2 16.00 25.58 -4.35
N VAL A 3 15.76 26.75 -4.94
CA VAL A 3 16.82 27.70 -5.31
C VAL A 3 16.62 29.04 -4.59
N ALA A 4 15.60 29.81 -5.00
CA ALA A 4 15.19 31.04 -4.34
C ALA A 4 14.11 30.78 -3.27
N GLY A 5 13.54 31.82 -2.68
CA GLY A 5 12.37 31.75 -1.80
C GLY A 5 12.55 30.72 -0.68
N ILE A 6 11.79 29.61 -0.74
CA ILE A 6 11.88 28.52 0.23
C ILE A 6 13.30 27.92 0.36
N GLY A 7 14.13 27.97 -0.69
CA GLY A 7 15.51 27.49 -0.66
C GLY A 7 16.39 28.23 0.35
N GLU A 8 16.26 29.56 0.43
CA GLU A 8 16.97 30.40 1.41
C GLU A 8 16.52 30.05 2.83
N ALA A 9 15.21 29.95 3.07
CA ALA A 9 14.65 29.61 4.37
C ALA A 9 15.06 28.20 4.85
N LEU A 10 15.05 27.20 3.95
CA LEU A 10 15.45 25.83 4.29
C LEU A 10 16.93 25.74 4.68
N TYR A 11 17.82 26.54 4.07
CA TYR A 11 19.21 26.57 4.48
C TYR A 11 19.39 27.09 5.91
N GLN A 12 18.64 28.12 6.29
CA GLN A 12 18.66 28.69 7.65
C GLN A 12 18.22 27.64 8.69
N HIS A 13 17.18 26.87 8.41
CA HIS A 13 16.61 25.85 9.31
C HIS A 13 17.11 24.41 9.08
N ARG A 14 18.18 24.22 8.30
CA ARG A 14 18.65 22.88 7.85
C ARG A 14 18.96 21.86 8.96
N HIS A 15 19.22 22.33 10.18
CA HIS A 15 19.49 21.47 11.34
C HIS A 15 18.22 21.04 12.08
N GLU A 16 17.13 21.81 11.96
CA GLU A 16 15.82 21.53 12.55
C GLU A 16 14.92 20.75 11.59
N LEU A 17 14.97 21.12 10.30
CA LEU A 17 14.23 20.53 9.19
C LEU A 17 15.22 19.99 8.15
N PRO A 18 15.84 18.83 8.39
CA PRO A 18 16.78 18.25 7.45
C PRO A 18 16.10 17.98 6.10
N THR A 19 16.74 18.43 5.03
CA THR A 19 16.26 18.23 3.66
C THR A 19 16.94 17.03 3.02
N TYR A 20 16.15 16.08 2.54
CA TYR A 20 16.63 14.91 1.81
C TYR A 20 16.42 15.12 0.32
N ARG A 21 17.39 14.68 -0.49
CA ARG A 21 17.26 14.68 -1.95
C ARG A 21 16.98 13.27 -2.46
N ALA A 22 16.24 13.17 -3.54
CA ALA A 22 16.08 11.98 -4.37
C ALA A 22 16.65 12.25 -5.77
N HIS A 23 16.61 11.24 -6.64
CA HIS A 23 16.97 11.37 -8.05
C HIS A 23 15.76 11.63 -8.96
N ASN A 24 14.53 11.47 -8.43
CA ASN A 24 13.28 11.79 -9.10
C ASN A 24 12.22 12.26 -8.08
N GLU A 25 11.40 13.25 -8.43
CA GLU A 25 10.40 13.81 -7.51
C GLU A 25 9.32 12.79 -7.10
N GLN A 26 8.88 11.93 -8.02
CA GLN A 26 7.95 10.83 -7.71
C GLN A 26 8.56 9.89 -6.66
N ALA A 27 9.85 9.58 -6.77
CA ALA A 27 10.54 8.68 -5.84
C ALA A 27 10.68 9.31 -4.45
N MET A 28 11.05 10.59 -4.39
CA MET A 28 11.06 11.36 -3.14
C MET A 28 9.70 11.30 -2.43
N ALA A 29 8.62 11.49 -3.19
CA ALA A 29 7.27 11.44 -2.66
C ALA A 29 6.87 10.02 -2.22
N HIS A 30 7.25 8.99 -2.96
CA HIS A 30 7.02 7.59 -2.55
C HIS A 30 7.73 7.27 -1.22
N ALA A 31 8.95 7.75 -1.02
CA ALA A 31 9.65 7.64 0.26
C ALA A 31 8.91 8.38 1.39
N ALA A 32 8.48 9.62 1.16
CA ALA A 32 7.69 10.39 2.12
C ALA A 32 6.37 9.70 2.51
N ILE A 33 5.67 9.13 1.54
CA ILE A 33 4.42 8.40 1.73
C ILE A 33 4.66 7.11 2.53
N ALA A 34 5.73 6.38 2.21
CA ALA A 34 6.11 5.17 2.93
C ALA A 34 6.52 5.46 4.38
N TYR A 35 7.27 6.54 4.60
CA TYR A 35 7.62 7.04 5.93
C TYR A 35 6.36 7.30 6.78
N ALA A 36 5.37 7.99 6.19
CA ALA A 36 4.12 8.28 6.87
C ALA A 36 3.31 7.02 7.20
N LYS A 37 3.23 6.07 6.25
CA LYS A 37 2.55 4.79 6.44
C LYS A 37 3.23 3.94 7.52
N ALA A 38 4.56 3.86 7.54
CA ALA A 38 5.33 3.11 8.54
C ALA A 38 5.25 3.73 9.95
N HIS A 39 4.96 5.03 10.05
CA HIS A 39 4.63 5.73 11.29
C HIS A 39 3.12 5.73 11.62
N MET A 40 2.32 4.87 10.98
CA MET A 40 0.87 4.78 11.22
C MET A 40 0.15 6.13 11.08
N ARG A 41 0.59 6.95 10.11
CA ARG A 41 0.09 8.30 9.82
C ARG A 41 0.32 9.32 10.94
N ARG A 42 1.18 9.02 11.93
CA ARG A 42 1.48 9.92 13.06
C ARG A 42 2.66 10.86 12.83
N ARG A 43 3.45 10.58 11.80
CA ARG A 43 4.51 11.45 11.29
C ARG A 43 4.40 11.48 9.78
N MET A 44 4.85 12.55 9.15
CA MET A 44 4.81 12.74 7.70
C MET A 44 5.95 13.64 7.27
N MET A 45 6.22 13.67 5.97
CA MET A 45 7.18 14.57 5.35
C MET A 45 6.48 15.57 4.44
N ALA A 46 7.17 16.67 4.17
CA ALA A 46 6.83 17.59 3.10
C ALA A 46 7.74 17.33 1.89
N CYS A 47 7.16 17.43 0.69
CA CYS A 47 7.85 17.27 -0.59
C CYS A 47 7.75 18.59 -1.37
N THR A 48 8.90 19.19 -1.66
CA THR A 48 9.00 20.47 -2.37
C THR A 48 9.73 20.29 -3.70
N THR A 49 9.30 21.01 -4.73
CA THR A 49 9.84 20.90 -6.08
C THR A 49 9.92 22.27 -6.74
N SER A 50 10.66 22.35 -7.85
CA SER A 50 10.51 23.48 -8.78
C SER A 50 9.10 23.47 -9.39
N ILE A 51 8.82 24.48 -10.22
CA ILE A 51 7.61 24.56 -11.03
C ILE A 51 7.64 23.53 -12.19
N GLY A 52 6.52 23.41 -12.91
CA GLY A 52 6.48 22.69 -14.19
C GLY A 52 6.77 21.20 -14.04
N PRO A 53 7.82 20.64 -14.70
CA PRO A 53 8.07 19.20 -14.71
C PRO A 53 8.40 18.64 -13.32
N GLY A 54 9.03 19.42 -12.43
CA GLY A 54 9.28 18.98 -11.05
C GLY A 54 7.97 18.73 -10.31
N ALA A 55 6.96 19.59 -10.55
CA ALA A 55 5.64 19.44 -9.96
C ALA A 55 4.85 18.30 -10.62
N THR A 56 4.84 18.19 -11.95
CA THR A 56 4.08 17.12 -12.64
C THR A 56 4.63 15.72 -12.34
N ASN A 57 5.93 15.59 -12.06
CA ASN A 57 6.52 14.33 -11.59
C ASN A 57 5.94 13.84 -10.26
N LEU A 58 5.35 14.70 -9.43
CA LEU A 58 4.72 14.28 -8.16
C LEU A 58 3.31 13.70 -8.33
N ILE A 59 2.64 13.91 -9.47
CA ILE A 59 1.20 13.63 -9.61
C ILE A 59 0.86 12.17 -9.35
N THR A 60 1.68 11.24 -9.86
CA THR A 60 1.50 9.80 -9.62
C THR A 60 1.59 9.46 -8.12
N ALA A 61 2.54 10.07 -7.40
CA ALA A 61 2.69 9.86 -5.97
C ALA A 61 1.54 10.51 -5.17
N ALA A 62 1.04 11.67 -5.61
CA ALA A 62 -0.15 12.30 -5.04
C ALA A 62 -1.38 11.39 -5.21
N ALA A 63 -1.60 10.82 -6.40
CA ALA A 63 -2.68 9.85 -6.63
C ALA A 63 -2.56 8.63 -5.72
N LEU A 64 -1.35 8.07 -5.59
CA LEU A 64 -1.05 6.95 -4.70
C LEU A 64 -1.40 7.29 -3.24
N ALA A 65 -0.93 8.42 -2.74
CA ALA A 65 -1.24 8.90 -1.39
C ALA A 65 -2.75 9.11 -1.19
N HIS A 66 -3.43 9.67 -2.20
CA HIS A 66 -4.87 9.95 -2.16
C HIS A 66 -5.69 8.67 -2.02
N VAL A 67 -5.39 7.68 -2.86
CA VAL A 67 -6.06 6.38 -2.86
C VAL A 67 -5.81 5.68 -1.53
N ASN A 68 -4.56 5.67 -1.05
CA ASN A 68 -4.19 5.01 0.20
C ASN A 68 -4.54 5.82 1.47
N ARG A 69 -5.01 7.07 1.33
CA ARG A 69 -5.33 8.01 2.43
C ARG A 69 -4.15 8.26 3.36
N LEU A 70 -2.99 8.49 2.77
CA LEU A 70 -1.73 8.72 3.48
C LEU A 70 -1.38 10.22 3.48
N PRO A 71 -0.91 10.76 4.62
CA PRO A 71 -0.58 12.17 4.72
C PRO A 71 0.80 12.45 4.11
N VAL A 72 0.83 13.43 3.20
CA VAL A 72 2.05 14.02 2.63
C VAL A 72 1.71 15.45 2.23
N LEU A 73 2.61 16.39 2.53
CA LEU A 73 2.44 17.80 2.18
C LEU A 73 3.27 18.12 0.93
N PHE A 74 2.62 18.39 -0.19
CA PHE A 74 3.25 18.85 -1.42
C PHE A 74 3.33 20.38 -1.42
N LEU A 75 4.54 20.89 -1.69
CA LEU A 75 4.87 22.31 -1.78
C LEU A 75 5.53 22.59 -3.15
N PRO A 76 4.84 22.34 -4.28
CA PRO A 76 5.42 22.62 -5.59
C PRO A 76 5.51 24.14 -5.81
N GLY A 77 6.60 24.60 -6.41
CA GLY A 77 6.66 25.97 -6.92
C GLY A 77 5.58 26.20 -7.99
N ASP A 78 5.16 27.45 -8.18
CA ASP A 78 4.20 27.85 -9.20
C ASP A 78 4.69 29.07 -10.01
N VAL A 79 3.97 29.40 -11.08
CA VAL A 79 4.20 30.59 -11.91
C VAL A 79 4.10 31.88 -11.10
N PHE A 80 4.63 32.98 -11.64
CA PHE A 80 4.60 34.29 -10.99
C PHE A 80 3.16 34.83 -10.95
N VAL A 81 2.70 35.29 -9.79
CA VAL A 81 1.39 35.97 -9.67
C VAL A 81 1.39 37.26 -10.49
N SER A 82 2.51 37.98 -10.48
CA SER A 82 2.69 39.22 -11.23
C SER A 82 2.64 39.03 -12.74
N ARG A 83 2.92 37.81 -13.25
CA ARG A 83 3.12 37.50 -14.68
C ARG A 83 4.15 38.40 -15.38
N ALA A 84 4.97 39.14 -14.64
CA ALA A 84 5.99 40.01 -15.20
C ALA A 84 7.01 39.27 -16.09
N PRO A 85 7.45 38.04 -15.76
CA PRO A 85 8.35 37.26 -16.62
C PRO A 85 7.60 36.31 -17.58
N ASP A 86 6.31 36.51 -17.85
CA ASP A 86 5.52 35.59 -18.66
C ASP A 86 6.01 35.51 -20.14
N PRO A 87 6.13 34.30 -20.72
CA PRO A 87 6.05 33.01 -20.04
C PRO A 87 7.30 32.75 -19.20
N VAL A 88 7.11 32.38 -17.93
CA VAL A 88 8.26 31.99 -17.08
C VAL A 88 8.78 30.63 -17.55
N LEU A 89 10.11 30.44 -17.50
CA LEU A 89 10.73 29.15 -17.77
C LEU A 89 10.03 28.04 -16.97
N GLN A 90 9.66 26.93 -17.64
CA GLN A 90 8.89 25.78 -17.09
C GLN A 90 7.37 25.98 -16.91
N GLN A 91 6.79 27.08 -17.39
CA GLN A 91 5.34 27.27 -17.50
C GLN A 91 4.72 26.36 -18.59
N LEU A 92 3.43 26.02 -18.43
CA LEU A 92 2.68 25.17 -19.38
C LEU A 92 2.33 25.92 -20.69
N GLU A 93 2.15 27.24 -20.62
CA GLU A 93 1.70 28.13 -21.71
C GLU A 93 0.32 27.72 -22.29
N ASP A 94 -0.75 27.92 -21.51
CA ASP A 94 -2.13 27.66 -21.98
C ASP A 94 -2.69 28.84 -22.78
N TRP A 95 -3.14 28.56 -24.01
CA TRP A 95 -3.67 29.56 -24.96
C TRP A 95 -5.07 30.10 -24.60
N SER A 96 -5.81 29.35 -23.77
CA SER A 96 -7.21 29.60 -23.46
C SER A 96 -7.42 30.18 -22.06
N ASP A 97 -6.52 29.91 -21.12
CA ASP A 97 -6.59 30.34 -19.73
C ASP A 97 -5.20 30.59 -19.12
N GLY A 98 -4.80 31.87 -19.03
CA GLY A 98 -3.54 32.27 -18.41
C GLY A 98 -3.44 32.04 -16.89
N GLY A 99 -4.50 31.50 -16.25
CA GLY A 99 -4.49 31.08 -14.85
C GLY A 99 -4.12 29.60 -14.66
N VAL A 100 -4.05 28.82 -15.73
CA VAL A 100 -3.69 27.39 -15.68
C VAL A 100 -2.19 27.22 -15.48
N SER A 101 -1.84 26.30 -14.59
CA SER A 101 -0.48 25.89 -14.28
C SER A 101 -0.37 24.37 -14.27
N ALA A 102 0.86 23.86 -14.27
CA ALA A 102 1.14 22.45 -13.99
C ALA A 102 0.52 21.97 -12.66
N ASN A 103 0.38 22.88 -11.68
CA ASN A 103 -0.12 22.53 -10.35
C ASN A 103 -1.64 22.27 -10.33
N ASP A 104 -2.40 22.68 -11.36
CA ASP A 104 -3.82 22.37 -11.45
C ASP A 104 -4.10 20.86 -11.57
N CYS A 105 -3.12 20.08 -12.05
CA CYS A 105 -3.16 18.62 -12.06
C CYS A 105 -3.26 17.99 -10.66
N PHE A 106 -2.89 18.71 -9.58
CA PHE A 106 -2.99 18.19 -8.21
C PHE A 106 -4.41 18.26 -7.63
N LYS A 107 -5.30 19.09 -8.17
CA LYS A 107 -6.67 19.26 -7.67
C LYS A 107 -7.43 17.93 -7.52
N PRO A 108 -7.46 17.01 -8.51
CA PRO A 108 -8.18 15.74 -8.37
C PRO A 108 -7.51 14.75 -7.41
N VAL A 109 -6.21 14.92 -7.14
CA VAL A 109 -5.39 13.97 -6.36
C VAL A 109 -4.95 14.54 -5.02
N SER A 110 -5.50 15.67 -4.59
CA SER A 110 -5.29 16.26 -3.26
C SER A 110 -6.57 16.24 -2.46
N ARG A 111 -6.49 15.98 -1.14
CA ARG A 111 -7.61 16.17 -0.21
C ARG A 111 -7.86 17.65 0.06
N TYR A 112 -6.80 18.45 0.02
CA TYR A 112 -6.84 19.91 0.05
C TYR A 112 -5.81 20.44 -0.93
N PHE A 113 -6.24 21.33 -1.81
CA PHE A 113 -5.39 22.06 -2.73
C PHE A 113 -5.60 23.55 -2.48
N ASP A 114 -4.51 24.30 -2.38
CA ASP A 114 -4.54 25.76 -2.33
C ASP A 114 -3.36 26.34 -3.12
N ARG A 115 -3.50 27.58 -3.60
CA ARG A 115 -2.44 28.31 -4.29
C ARG A 115 -2.22 29.64 -3.59
N ILE A 116 -1.00 29.81 -3.08
CA ILE A 116 -0.65 30.94 -2.21
C ILE A 116 -0.26 32.15 -3.07
N HIS A 117 -1.25 32.92 -3.54
CA HIS A 117 -1.04 34.15 -4.30
C HIS A 117 -0.52 35.33 -3.46
N THR A 118 -0.70 35.29 -2.15
CA THR A 118 -0.21 36.31 -1.21
C THR A 118 0.23 35.64 0.10
N PRO A 119 1.27 36.15 0.79
CA PRO A 119 1.83 35.46 1.96
C PRO A 119 0.82 35.28 3.10
N GLU A 120 -0.10 36.23 3.32
CA GLU A 120 -1.13 36.17 4.36
C GLU A 120 -2.10 34.99 4.20
N GLN A 121 -2.24 34.42 3.00
CA GLN A 121 -3.10 33.26 2.78
C GLN A 121 -2.65 32.03 3.57
N LEU A 122 -1.36 31.94 3.95
CA LEU A 122 -0.86 30.88 4.80
C LEU A 122 -1.55 30.84 6.18
N LEU A 123 -2.05 31.98 6.70
CA LEU A 123 -2.83 32.03 7.94
C LEU A 123 -4.12 31.20 7.88
N THR A 124 -4.67 31.02 6.67
CA THR A 124 -5.87 30.20 6.44
C THR A 124 -5.52 28.81 5.91
N ALA A 125 -4.57 28.73 4.98
CA ALA A 125 -4.23 27.50 4.28
C ALA A 125 -3.52 26.48 5.16
N LEU A 126 -2.57 26.90 6.02
CA LEU A 126 -1.81 25.97 6.86
C LEU A 126 -2.67 25.28 7.93
N PRO A 127 -3.53 25.98 8.71
CA PRO A 127 -4.42 25.29 9.66
C PRO A 127 -5.34 24.27 8.99
N ARG A 128 -5.86 24.57 7.79
CA ARG A 128 -6.68 23.64 6.99
C ARG A 128 -5.85 22.45 6.50
N ALA A 129 -4.64 22.69 6.00
CA ALA A 129 -3.72 21.66 5.58
C ALA A 129 -3.40 20.69 6.73
N ILE A 130 -3.03 21.20 7.90
CA ILE A 130 -2.74 20.38 9.08
C ILE A 130 -3.98 19.61 9.54
N HIS A 131 -5.16 20.24 9.56
CA HIS A 131 -6.41 19.54 9.89
C HIS A 131 -6.65 18.36 8.94
N VAL A 132 -6.54 18.57 7.63
CA VAL A 132 -6.74 17.50 6.63
C VAL A 132 -5.70 16.40 6.79
N LEU A 133 -4.42 16.74 6.93
CA LEU A 133 -3.33 15.76 7.08
C LEU A 133 -3.48 14.89 8.34
N THR A 134 -4.08 15.41 9.41
CA THR A 134 -4.11 14.76 10.72
C THR A 134 -5.47 14.16 11.09
N ASP A 135 -6.54 14.56 10.40
CA ASP A 135 -7.88 14.02 10.66
C ASP A 135 -8.01 12.57 10.14
N PRO A 136 -8.48 11.62 10.96
CA PRO A 136 -8.55 10.21 10.60
C PRO A 136 -9.42 9.94 9.36
N ALA A 137 -10.48 10.73 9.14
CA ALA A 137 -11.44 10.54 8.06
C ALA A 137 -11.07 11.32 6.79
N LEU A 138 -10.49 12.53 6.92
CA LEU A 138 -10.14 13.39 5.78
C LEU A 138 -8.76 13.12 5.19
N CYS A 139 -7.86 12.50 5.96
CA CYS A 139 -6.46 12.35 5.59
C CYS A 139 -6.19 11.84 4.18
N GLY A 140 -5.17 12.46 3.62
CA GLY A 140 -4.57 12.18 2.33
C GLY A 140 -3.60 13.31 2.00
N PRO A 141 -3.11 13.36 0.75
CA PRO A 141 -2.17 14.37 0.31
C PRO A 141 -2.79 15.76 0.34
N VAL A 142 -1.99 16.73 0.75
CA VAL A 142 -2.33 18.16 0.68
C VAL A 142 -1.32 18.85 -0.21
N THR A 143 -1.78 19.75 -1.07
CA THR A 143 -0.91 20.52 -1.97
C THR A 143 -1.11 22.01 -1.71
N LEU A 144 -0.03 22.70 -1.35
CA LEU A 144 0.01 24.17 -1.29
C LEU A 144 0.98 24.63 -2.38
N ALA A 145 0.45 25.11 -3.50
CA ALA A 145 1.25 25.62 -4.61
C ALA A 145 1.82 27.00 -4.26
N LEU A 146 3.12 27.18 -4.53
CA LEU A 146 3.89 28.34 -4.08
C LEU A 146 4.41 29.15 -5.28
N PRO A 147 3.68 30.16 -5.77
CA PRO A 147 4.17 31.13 -6.76
C PRO A 147 5.55 31.68 -6.40
N GLN A 148 6.47 31.68 -7.37
CA GLN A 148 7.88 32.02 -7.14
C GLN A 148 8.09 33.43 -6.56
N ASP A 149 7.38 34.44 -7.06
CA ASP A 149 7.46 35.81 -6.53
C ASP A 149 6.92 35.90 -5.10
N VAL A 150 5.81 35.22 -4.82
CA VAL A 150 5.18 35.23 -3.48
C VAL A 150 6.07 34.60 -2.42
N GLN A 151 6.84 33.56 -2.76
CA GLN A 151 7.80 32.94 -1.83
C GLN A 151 8.87 33.91 -1.31
N THR A 152 9.08 35.05 -1.99
CA THR A 152 10.08 36.07 -1.62
C THR A 152 9.50 37.25 -0.84
N MET A 153 8.18 37.30 -0.66
CA MET A 153 7.52 38.38 0.05
C MET A 153 7.59 38.16 1.56
N ALA A 154 7.96 39.22 2.29
CA ALA A 154 7.83 39.27 3.74
C ALA A 154 6.39 39.65 4.12
N PHE A 155 5.92 39.09 5.24
CA PHE A 155 4.63 39.43 5.83
C PHE A 155 4.76 39.44 7.36
N ASP A 156 4.09 40.40 8.00
CA ASP A 156 4.06 40.52 9.46
C ASP A 156 3.04 39.53 10.04
N TYR A 157 3.46 38.26 10.11
CA TYR A 157 2.62 37.20 10.67
C TYR A 157 2.39 37.44 12.18
N PRO A 158 1.16 37.29 12.67
CA PRO A 158 0.89 37.28 14.10
C PRO A 158 1.81 36.29 14.84
N VAL A 159 2.47 36.75 15.90
CA VAL A 159 3.47 35.93 16.64
C VAL A 159 2.86 34.63 17.18
N ASP A 160 1.59 34.66 17.57
CA ASP A 160 0.84 33.50 18.05
C ASP A 160 0.64 32.42 16.97
N PHE A 161 0.76 32.75 15.69
CA PHE A 161 0.73 31.78 14.60
C PHE A 161 1.92 30.79 14.64
N PHE A 162 3.07 31.21 15.19
CA PHE A 162 4.25 30.36 15.37
C PHE A 162 4.26 29.58 16.68
N ALA A 163 3.21 29.70 17.50
CA ALA A 163 3.01 28.92 18.71
C ALA A 163 1.81 27.95 18.56
N PRO A 164 1.78 27.07 17.54
CA PRO A 164 0.64 26.18 17.35
C PRO A 164 0.53 25.17 18.48
N ALA A 165 -0.70 24.85 18.87
CA ALA A 165 -0.98 23.79 19.81
C ALA A 165 -0.46 22.43 19.29
N THR A 166 -0.07 21.55 20.21
CA THR A 166 0.27 20.17 19.86
C THR A 166 -0.90 19.51 19.13
N VAL A 167 -0.61 18.88 17.99
CA VAL A 167 -1.63 18.15 17.22
C VAL A 167 -2.13 16.96 18.03
N ILE A 168 -3.44 16.95 18.31
CA ILE A 168 -4.13 15.82 18.93
C ILE A 168 -4.90 15.07 17.84
N PHE A 169 -4.52 13.83 17.59
CA PHE A 169 -5.25 12.97 16.65
C PHE A 169 -6.60 12.59 17.23
N ARG A 170 -7.66 12.90 16.50
CA ARG A 170 -9.04 12.62 16.93
C ARG A 170 -9.35 11.14 16.89
N THR A 171 -10.07 10.65 17.90
CA THR A 171 -10.59 9.28 17.99
C THR A 171 -12.09 9.34 18.31
N PRO A 172 -12.98 9.31 17.29
CA PRO A 172 -14.42 9.44 17.53
C PRO A 172 -14.97 8.18 18.24
N PRO A 173 -15.71 8.32 19.35
CA PRO A 173 -16.42 7.18 19.96
C PRO A 173 -17.64 6.79 19.11
N PRO A 174 -18.13 5.54 19.23
CA PRO A 174 -19.34 5.12 18.54
C PRO A 174 -20.60 5.82 19.07
N ALA A 175 -21.49 6.19 18.16
CA ALA A 175 -22.81 6.69 18.54
C ALA A 175 -23.67 5.57 19.17
N VAL A 176 -24.40 5.89 20.24
CA VAL A 176 -25.18 4.90 21.03
C VAL A 176 -26.16 4.10 20.16
N ALA A 177 -26.89 4.76 19.25
CA ALA A 177 -27.86 4.10 18.39
C ALA A 177 -27.21 3.18 17.33
N GLU A 178 -26.06 3.58 16.78
CA GLU A 178 -25.29 2.75 15.84
C GLU A 178 -24.74 1.51 16.52
N LEU A 179 -24.15 1.71 17.71
CA LEU A 179 -23.62 0.64 18.54
C LEU A 179 -24.71 -0.37 18.90
N ALA A 180 -25.88 0.08 19.35
CA ALA A 180 -27.00 -0.78 19.69
C ALA A 180 -27.44 -1.67 18.51
N ARG A 181 -27.50 -1.12 17.30
CA ARG A 181 -27.83 -1.90 16.08
C ARG A 181 -26.76 -2.94 15.76
N ALA A 182 -25.48 -2.56 15.84
CA ALA A 182 -24.37 -3.49 15.60
C ALA A 182 -24.37 -4.65 16.61
N ILE A 183 -24.61 -4.36 17.90
CA ILE A 183 -24.70 -5.37 18.96
C ILE A 183 -25.85 -6.35 18.70
N ALA A 184 -27.03 -5.84 18.33
CA ALA A 184 -28.20 -6.68 18.09
C ALA A 184 -27.92 -7.72 16.99
N VAL A 185 -27.22 -7.31 15.92
CA VAL A 185 -26.84 -8.22 14.83
C VAL A 185 -25.75 -9.20 15.24
N LEU A 186 -24.72 -8.74 15.94
CA LEU A 186 -23.65 -9.63 16.41
C LEU A 186 -24.19 -10.69 17.38
N ARG A 187 -25.08 -10.32 18.31
CA ARG A 187 -25.69 -11.29 19.25
C ARG A 187 -26.51 -12.37 18.54
N ALA A 188 -27.11 -12.05 17.40
CA ALA A 188 -27.87 -13.00 16.58
C ALA A 188 -26.98 -13.82 15.63
N ALA A 189 -25.71 -13.45 15.45
CA ALA A 189 -24.80 -14.10 14.53
C ALA A 189 -24.38 -15.48 15.05
N SER A 190 -24.45 -16.48 14.17
CA SER A 190 -23.91 -17.82 14.44
C SER A 190 -22.54 -18.01 13.81
N ARG A 191 -22.29 -17.42 12.63
CA ARG A 191 -21.05 -17.57 11.85
C ARG A 191 -20.41 -16.20 11.54
N PRO A 192 -20.07 -15.40 12.56
CA PRO A 192 -19.44 -14.09 12.36
C PRO A 192 -18.01 -14.22 11.80
N LEU A 193 -17.60 -13.27 10.98
CA LEU A 193 -16.22 -13.10 10.51
C LEU A 193 -15.79 -11.64 10.64
N ILE A 194 -14.57 -11.39 11.11
CA ILE A 194 -13.95 -10.06 11.08
C ILE A 194 -13.13 -9.90 9.80
N ILE A 195 -13.25 -8.75 9.14
CA ILE A 195 -12.32 -8.30 8.10
C ILE A 195 -11.52 -7.11 8.65
N ALA A 196 -10.24 -7.32 8.93
CA ALA A 196 -9.32 -6.31 9.43
C ALA A 196 -8.70 -5.49 8.28
N GLY A 197 -9.01 -4.19 8.27
CA GLY A 197 -8.46 -3.19 7.37
C GLY A 197 -7.28 -2.41 7.94
N GLY A 198 -6.67 -1.56 7.12
CA GLY A 198 -5.56 -0.68 7.55
C GLY A 198 -5.94 0.31 8.66
N GLY A 199 -7.23 0.62 8.83
CA GLY A 199 -7.71 1.43 9.95
C GLY A 199 -7.47 0.78 11.32
N VAL A 200 -7.32 -0.55 11.40
CA VAL A 200 -6.91 -1.23 12.65
C VAL A 200 -5.47 -0.83 13.01
N LEU A 201 -4.56 -0.81 12.03
CA LEU A 201 -3.17 -0.40 12.23
C LEU A 201 -3.05 1.10 12.53
N TYR A 202 -3.69 1.94 11.72
CA TYR A 202 -3.64 3.41 11.89
C TYR A 202 -4.32 3.90 13.18
N GLY A 203 -5.34 3.17 13.64
CA GLY A 203 -5.99 3.39 14.94
C GLY A 203 -5.25 2.78 16.13
N LEU A 204 -4.10 2.12 15.91
CA LEU A 204 -3.34 1.39 16.94
C LEU A 204 -4.23 0.39 17.71
N ALA A 205 -5.11 -0.31 16.99
CA ALA A 205 -6.16 -1.15 17.53
C ALA A 205 -5.84 -2.66 17.50
N SER A 206 -4.60 -3.05 17.20
CA SER A 206 -4.19 -4.46 17.14
C SER A 206 -4.45 -5.23 18.44
N ASP A 207 -4.17 -4.63 19.59
CA ASP A 207 -4.46 -5.27 20.89
C ASP A 207 -5.95 -5.40 21.17
N ALA A 208 -6.74 -4.39 20.82
CA ALA A 208 -8.20 -4.45 20.94
C ALA A 208 -8.81 -5.50 19.99
N LEU A 209 -8.27 -5.64 18.78
CA LEU A 209 -8.67 -6.67 17.82
C LEU A 209 -8.37 -8.06 18.37
N ARG A 210 -7.16 -8.28 18.91
CA ARG A 210 -6.78 -9.55 19.55
C ARG A 210 -7.70 -9.87 20.73
N ALA A 211 -7.90 -8.92 21.65
CA ALA A 211 -8.77 -9.11 22.81
C ALA A 211 -10.21 -9.43 22.41
N PHE A 212 -10.75 -8.77 21.38
CA PHE A 212 -12.08 -9.06 20.84
C PHE A 212 -12.15 -10.47 20.24
N ALA A 213 -11.16 -10.85 19.41
CA ALA A 213 -11.10 -12.16 18.79
C ALA A 213 -10.99 -13.29 19.84
N ASP A 214 -10.17 -13.11 20.87
CA ASP A 214 -10.01 -14.07 21.98
C ASP A 214 -11.29 -14.20 22.80
N THR A 215 -11.89 -13.08 23.20
CA THR A 215 -13.08 -13.07 24.08
C THR A 215 -14.29 -13.68 23.38
N HIS A 216 -14.54 -13.28 22.14
CA HIS A 216 -15.74 -13.65 21.40
C HIS A 216 -15.53 -14.83 20.43
N CYS A 217 -14.30 -15.34 20.33
CA CYS A 217 -13.91 -16.44 19.46
C CYS A 217 -14.30 -16.25 17.98
N VAL A 218 -14.18 -15.01 17.48
CA VAL A 218 -14.54 -14.66 16.10
C VAL A 218 -13.30 -14.75 15.18
N PRO A 219 -13.34 -15.51 14.06
CA PRO A 219 -12.25 -15.56 13.11
C PRO A 219 -11.94 -14.18 12.51
N VAL A 220 -10.67 -13.96 12.20
CA VAL A 220 -10.19 -12.72 11.61
C VAL A 220 -9.53 -13.03 10.26
N ALA A 221 -9.99 -12.37 9.21
CA ALA A 221 -9.31 -12.30 7.93
C ALA A 221 -8.76 -10.89 7.71
N GLU A 222 -7.72 -10.75 6.89
CA GLU A 222 -7.02 -9.49 6.68
C GLU A 222 -7.10 -9.01 5.24
N THR A 223 -7.23 -7.69 5.07
CA THR A 223 -7.02 -7.03 3.77
C THR A 223 -5.53 -6.76 3.55
N GLN A 224 -5.15 -6.42 2.32
CA GLN A 224 -3.80 -5.95 2.00
C GLN A 224 -3.29 -4.86 2.96
N ALA A 225 -4.13 -3.88 3.28
CA ALA A 225 -3.76 -2.78 4.16
C ALA A 225 -3.81 -3.14 5.65
N GLY A 226 -4.56 -4.18 6.03
CA GLY A 226 -4.73 -4.63 7.42
C GLY A 226 -3.83 -5.80 7.80
N LYS A 227 -3.05 -6.33 6.86
CA LYS A 227 -2.22 -7.50 7.09
C LYS A 227 -1.22 -7.27 8.22
N GLY A 228 -1.15 -8.23 9.14
CA GLY A 228 -0.35 -8.14 10.36
C GLY A 228 -1.00 -7.35 11.49
N ALA A 229 -2.26 -6.93 11.36
CA ALA A 229 -3.01 -6.36 12.48
C ALA A 229 -3.26 -7.37 13.61
N LEU A 230 -3.33 -8.66 13.26
CA LEU A 230 -3.32 -9.80 14.18
C LEU A 230 -2.18 -10.74 13.77
N PRO A 231 -1.35 -11.24 14.71
CA PRO A 231 -0.22 -12.11 14.39
C PRO A 231 -0.61 -13.32 13.54
N PHE A 232 0.24 -13.68 12.57
CA PHE A 232 -0.04 -14.77 11.62
C PHE A 232 -0.27 -16.15 12.30
N ASP A 233 0.33 -16.34 13.47
CA ASP A 233 0.29 -17.56 14.28
C ASP A 233 -0.89 -17.58 15.28
N HIS A 234 -1.70 -16.52 15.32
CA HIS A 234 -2.88 -16.48 16.15
C HIS A 234 -3.89 -17.57 15.74
N PRO A 235 -4.50 -18.33 16.68
CA PRO A 235 -5.39 -19.47 16.35
C PRO A 235 -6.60 -19.12 15.47
N LEU A 236 -7.03 -17.85 15.49
CA LEU A 236 -8.17 -17.35 14.72
C LEU A 236 -7.79 -16.52 13.49
N GLN A 237 -6.50 -16.34 13.19
CA GLN A 237 -6.05 -15.63 12.00
C GLN A 237 -6.16 -16.53 10.76
N GLN A 238 -7.04 -16.15 9.83
CA GLN A 238 -7.36 -16.89 8.60
C GLN A 238 -6.47 -16.48 7.42
N GLY A 239 -5.73 -15.39 7.55
CA GLY A 239 -4.89 -14.82 6.49
C GLY A 239 -5.68 -13.93 5.53
N ALA A 240 -5.10 -13.72 4.36
CA ALA A 240 -5.61 -12.83 3.32
C ALA A 240 -7.05 -13.14 2.91
N ILE A 241 -7.88 -12.12 2.68
CA ILE A 241 -9.22 -12.29 2.09
C ILE A 241 -9.28 -11.77 0.65
N GLY A 242 -10.21 -12.33 -0.15
CA GLY A 242 -10.61 -11.77 -1.42
C GLY A 242 -10.00 -12.44 -2.64
N VAL A 243 -9.81 -11.68 -3.73
CA VAL A 243 -9.22 -12.15 -5.00
C VAL A 243 -7.86 -12.83 -4.80
N THR A 244 -7.07 -12.33 -3.85
CA THR A 244 -5.77 -12.90 -3.46
C THR A 244 -5.86 -13.57 -2.08
N GLY A 245 -7.03 -14.05 -1.70
CA GLY A 245 -7.31 -14.58 -0.37
C GLY A 245 -6.79 -16.00 -0.17
N SER A 246 -6.63 -16.40 1.08
CA SER A 246 -6.36 -17.78 1.46
C SER A 246 -7.62 -18.65 1.29
N PRO A 247 -7.47 -19.97 1.11
CA PRO A 247 -8.61 -20.89 1.18
C PRO A 247 -9.39 -20.75 2.49
N ALA A 248 -8.70 -20.57 3.61
CA ALA A 248 -9.30 -20.45 4.94
C ALA A 248 -10.20 -19.22 5.08
N ALA A 249 -9.69 -18.03 4.72
CA ALA A 249 -10.44 -16.78 4.83
C ALA A 249 -11.62 -16.75 3.86
N ASN A 250 -11.42 -17.17 2.60
CA ASN A 250 -12.48 -17.12 1.59
C ASN A 250 -13.59 -18.14 1.86
N ASP A 251 -13.26 -19.37 2.31
CA ASP A 251 -14.28 -20.36 2.69
C ASP A 251 -15.15 -19.87 3.86
N LEU A 252 -14.52 -19.25 4.87
CA LEU A 252 -15.26 -18.71 6.00
C LEU A 252 -16.08 -17.49 5.60
N ALA A 253 -15.55 -16.57 4.78
CA ALA A 253 -16.28 -15.41 4.29
C ALA A 253 -17.52 -15.80 3.48
N HIS A 254 -17.40 -16.81 2.61
CA HIS A 254 -18.51 -17.30 1.81
C HIS A 254 -19.61 -18.00 2.63
N LYS A 255 -19.28 -18.47 3.85
CA LYS A 255 -20.23 -19.15 4.75
C LYS A 255 -20.69 -18.27 5.92
N ALA A 256 -20.10 -17.09 6.09
CA ALA A 256 -20.43 -16.16 7.16
C ALA A 256 -21.87 -15.65 6.99
N ASP A 257 -22.56 -15.47 8.12
CA ASP A 257 -23.86 -14.79 8.19
C ASP A 257 -23.71 -13.31 8.53
N VAL A 258 -22.67 -12.94 9.28
CA VAL A 258 -22.31 -11.55 9.60
C VAL A 258 -20.84 -11.31 9.33
N VAL A 259 -20.53 -10.19 8.67
CA VAL A 259 -19.17 -9.68 8.48
C VAL A 259 -19.01 -8.38 9.25
N LEU A 260 -18.09 -8.36 10.22
CA LEU A 260 -17.64 -7.15 10.91
C LEU A 260 -16.41 -6.60 10.19
N ALA A 261 -16.61 -5.60 9.33
CA ALA A 261 -15.58 -4.95 8.54
C ALA A 261 -15.00 -3.76 9.31
N ILE A 262 -13.74 -3.86 9.75
CA ILE A 262 -13.11 -2.89 10.66
C ILE A 262 -12.04 -2.10 9.91
N GLY A 263 -12.22 -0.78 9.80
CA GLY A 263 -11.20 0.12 9.24
C GLY A 263 -10.82 -0.21 7.80
N THR A 264 -11.72 -0.83 7.03
CA THR A 264 -11.50 -1.24 5.64
C THR A 264 -12.33 -0.41 4.67
N ARG A 265 -11.79 -0.19 3.47
CA ARG A 265 -12.48 0.45 2.36
C ARG A 265 -13.40 -0.53 1.60
N LEU A 266 -13.35 -1.82 1.92
CA LEU A 266 -14.05 -2.89 1.18
C LEU A 266 -13.80 -2.78 -0.33
N SER A 267 -12.52 -2.76 -0.71
CA SER A 267 -12.11 -2.66 -2.12
C SER A 267 -12.54 -3.87 -2.92
N ASP A 268 -12.52 -3.72 -4.25
CA ASP A 268 -12.82 -4.77 -5.23
C ASP A 268 -12.14 -6.11 -4.90
N PHE A 269 -10.82 -6.09 -4.67
CA PHE A 269 -10.08 -7.30 -4.29
C PHE A 269 -10.57 -7.89 -2.97
N THR A 270 -10.87 -7.07 -1.95
CA THR A 270 -11.32 -7.55 -0.64
C THR A 270 -12.69 -8.24 -0.72
N THR A 271 -13.59 -7.70 -1.54
CA THR A 271 -14.97 -8.18 -1.67
C THR A 271 -15.12 -9.29 -2.71
N GLY A 272 -14.06 -9.60 -3.46
CA GLY A 272 -14.14 -10.51 -4.60
C GLY A 272 -15.09 -9.96 -5.66
N SER A 273 -14.93 -8.69 -6.02
CA SER A 273 -15.85 -7.95 -6.89
C SER A 273 -17.30 -8.06 -6.42
N HIS A 274 -17.51 -7.89 -5.11
CA HIS A 274 -18.81 -7.99 -4.42
C HIS A 274 -19.51 -9.36 -4.49
N SER A 275 -18.79 -10.44 -4.79
CA SER A 275 -19.35 -11.80 -4.83
C SER A 275 -19.01 -12.67 -3.62
N LEU A 276 -17.90 -12.41 -2.91
CA LEU A 276 -17.36 -13.35 -1.92
C LEU A 276 -18.28 -13.60 -0.72
N PHE A 277 -18.89 -12.54 -0.18
CA PHE A 277 -19.76 -12.59 1.00
C PHE A 277 -21.06 -11.82 0.75
N ALA A 278 -21.61 -11.94 -0.47
CA ALA A 278 -22.82 -11.25 -0.88
C ALA A 278 -24.04 -11.56 0.00
N GLN A 279 -24.07 -12.74 0.62
CA GLN A 279 -25.11 -13.24 1.51
C GLN A 279 -25.03 -12.71 2.95
N ALA A 280 -23.88 -12.20 3.38
CA ALA A 280 -23.65 -11.82 4.77
C ALA A 280 -24.23 -10.43 5.09
N GLN A 281 -24.76 -10.27 6.30
CA GLN A 281 -25.06 -8.96 6.84
C GLN A 281 -23.75 -8.25 7.22
N LEU A 282 -23.57 -7.02 6.72
CA LEU A 282 -22.35 -6.26 6.91
C LEU A 282 -22.49 -5.26 8.05
N ILE A 283 -21.50 -5.19 8.94
CA ILE A 283 -21.31 -4.11 9.91
C ILE A 283 -20.01 -3.39 9.54
N GLY A 284 -20.09 -2.10 9.23
CA GLY A 284 -18.92 -1.28 8.90
C GLY A 284 -18.49 -0.44 10.09
N LEU A 285 -17.45 -0.88 10.81
CA LEU A 285 -16.78 -0.09 11.86
C LEU A 285 -15.67 0.75 11.22
N ASN A 286 -15.90 2.04 11.03
CA ASN A 286 -14.93 2.91 10.35
C ASN A 286 -15.02 4.36 10.81
N VAL A 287 -13.88 5.05 10.91
CA VAL A 287 -13.81 6.50 11.20
C VAL A 287 -14.40 7.33 10.06
N ASN A 288 -14.35 6.82 8.83
CA ASN A 288 -14.89 7.49 7.65
C ASN A 288 -16.30 6.96 7.35
N ALA A 289 -17.29 7.85 7.46
CA ALA A 289 -18.69 7.52 7.21
C ALA A 289 -18.94 6.95 5.80
N PHE A 290 -18.24 7.44 4.77
CA PHE A 290 -18.38 6.92 3.40
C PHE A 290 -18.07 5.42 3.32
N ASP A 291 -17.05 4.94 4.03
CA ASP A 291 -16.75 3.50 4.05
C ASP A 291 -17.66 2.71 4.99
N ALA A 292 -18.04 3.28 6.14
CA ALA A 292 -18.93 2.62 7.10
C ALA A 292 -20.29 2.23 6.49
N HIS A 293 -20.76 3.01 5.51
CA HIS A 293 -22.05 2.79 4.84
C HIS A 293 -21.98 1.89 3.58
N LYS A 294 -20.79 1.42 3.18
CA LYS A 294 -20.65 0.58 1.99
C LYS A 294 -21.43 -0.73 2.13
N GLY A 295 -21.87 -1.26 0.98
CA GLY A 295 -22.59 -2.53 0.93
C GLY A 295 -23.94 -2.51 1.65
N ARG A 296 -24.57 -1.33 1.84
CA ARG A 296 -25.86 -1.16 2.54
C ARG A 296 -25.87 -1.85 3.92
N GLY A 297 -24.71 -1.90 4.59
CA GLY A 297 -24.55 -2.50 5.90
C GLY A 297 -25.00 -1.58 7.04
N ILE A 298 -24.89 -2.08 8.27
CA ILE A 298 -25.02 -1.27 9.47
C ILE A 298 -23.74 -0.48 9.67
N ALA A 299 -23.82 0.84 9.56
CA ALA A 299 -22.71 1.72 9.84
C ALA A 299 -22.51 1.89 11.36
N LEU A 300 -21.24 1.80 11.78
CA LEU A 300 -20.76 2.15 13.10
C LEU A 300 -19.57 3.11 12.92
N VAL A 301 -19.85 4.41 12.94
CA VAL A 301 -18.84 5.43 12.65
C VAL A 301 -18.04 5.74 13.91
N ALA A 302 -16.86 5.11 14.02
CA ALA A 302 -16.01 5.24 15.20
C ALA A 302 -14.55 4.90 14.90
N ASP A 303 -13.66 5.32 15.79
CA ASP A 303 -12.30 4.78 15.89
C ASP A 303 -12.33 3.25 16.07
N ALA A 304 -11.40 2.55 15.42
CA ALA A 304 -11.36 1.08 15.43
C ALA A 304 -11.18 0.52 16.85
N LYS A 305 -10.29 1.12 17.66
CA LYS A 305 -10.05 0.69 19.04
C LYS A 305 -11.28 0.97 19.90
N LEU A 306 -11.78 2.20 19.89
CA LEU A 306 -12.95 2.57 20.70
C LEU A 306 -14.21 1.79 20.31
N GLY A 307 -14.40 1.52 19.02
CA GLY A 307 -15.50 0.70 18.52
C GLY A 307 -15.40 -0.75 18.98
N LEU A 308 -14.21 -1.37 18.90
CA LEU A 308 -13.96 -2.72 19.39
C LEU A 308 -14.18 -2.84 20.90
N ASP A 309 -13.63 -1.89 21.67
CA ASP A 309 -13.78 -1.85 23.14
C ASP A 309 -15.27 -1.74 23.54
N ALA A 310 -16.02 -0.86 22.88
CA ALA A 310 -17.45 -0.66 23.14
C ALA A 310 -18.30 -1.87 22.73
N LEU A 311 -18.01 -2.48 21.58
CA LEU A 311 -18.67 -3.71 21.13
C LEU A 311 -18.40 -4.85 22.12
N SER A 312 -17.15 -5.05 22.53
CA SER A 312 -16.77 -6.12 23.43
C SER A 312 -17.46 -5.98 24.79
N HIS A 313 -17.42 -4.77 25.36
CA HIS A 313 -18.09 -4.49 26.62
C HIS A 313 -19.59 -4.82 26.58
N ALA A 314 -20.29 -4.43 25.51
CA ALA A 314 -21.73 -4.65 25.39
C ALA A 314 -22.11 -6.09 24.99
N LEU A 315 -21.24 -6.81 24.30
CA LEU A 315 -21.41 -8.24 24.02
C LEU A 315 -21.15 -9.11 25.25
N SER A 316 -20.36 -8.63 26.22
CA SER A 316 -20.05 -9.35 27.46
C SER A 316 -19.50 -10.74 27.16
N SER A 317 -20.08 -11.81 27.69
CA SER A 317 -19.63 -13.19 27.50
C SER A 317 -20.14 -13.85 26.21
N TRP A 318 -20.74 -13.10 25.29
CA TRP A 318 -21.17 -13.68 24.01
C TRP A 318 -19.97 -14.22 23.22
N GLN A 319 -20.15 -15.36 22.55
CA GLN A 319 -19.16 -15.95 21.67
C GLN A 319 -19.84 -16.46 20.40
N ALA A 320 -19.07 -16.56 19.32
CA ALA A 320 -19.50 -17.25 18.10
C ALA A 320 -19.86 -18.72 18.37
N ASP A 321 -20.66 -19.34 17.50
CA ASP A 321 -21.07 -20.74 17.64
C ASP A 321 -19.85 -21.70 17.77
N VAL A 322 -19.94 -22.69 18.67
CA VAL A 322 -18.81 -23.60 18.97
C VAL A 322 -18.33 -24.35 17.73
N ALA A 323 -19.23 -24.80 16.85
CA ALA A 323 -18.84 -25.49 15.62
C ALA A 323 -18.14 -24.52 14.65
N TRP A 324 -18.56 -23.26 14.62
CA TRP A 324 -17.89 -22.22 13.85
C TRP A 324 -16.46 -21.94 14.36
N GLN A 325 -16.29 -21.84 15.68
CA GLN A 325 -14.96 -21.66 16.30
C GLN A 325 -14.01 -22.81 15.95
N GLN A 326 -14.47 -24.06 16.07
CA GLN A 326 -13.67 -25.24 15.76
C GLN A 326 -13.27 -25.29 14.29
N LYS A 327 -14.22 -24.96 13.40
CA LYS A 327 -13.95 -24.87 11.97
C LYS A 327 -12.90 -23.80 11.66
N ALA A 328 -13.03 -22.62 12.26
CA ALA A 328 -12.10 -21.51 12.07
C ALA A 328 -10.67 -21.84 12.53
N LYS A 329 -10.52 -22.49 13.69
CA LYS A 329 -9.21 -22.92 14.20
C LYS A 329 -8.55 -23.94 13.27
N ARG A 330 -9.31 -24.97 12.84
CA ARG A 330 -8.83 -25.97 11.88
C ARG A 330 -8.41 -25.33 10.56
N ALA A 331 -9.24 -24.45 9.99
CA ALA A 331 -8.92 -23.76 8.74
C ALA A 331 -7.64 -22.91 8.85
N ALA A 332 -7.44 -22.21 9.97
CA ALA A 332 -6.22 -21.46 10.23
C ALA A 332 -4.98 -22.37 10.36
N ASP A 333 -5.09 -23.49 11.08
CA ASP A 333 -4.00 -24.47 11.22
C ASP A 333 -3.63 -25.11 9.89
N ASP A 334 -4.64 -25.55 9.12
CA ASP A 334 -4.46 -26.14 7.80
C ASP A 334 -3.79 -25.17 6.83
N TRP A 335 -4.20 -23.89 6.85
CA TRP A 335 -3.59 -22.86 6.02
C TRP A 335 -2.16 -22.54 6.44
N ARG A 336 -1.87 -22.42 7.74
CA ARG A 336 -0.49 -22.26 8.23
C ARG A 336 0.39 -23.41 7.80
N ALA A 337 -0.09 -24.65 7.91
CA ALA A 337 0.64 -25.83 7.45
C ALA A 337 0.85 -25.81 5.92
N ALA A 338 -0.15 -25.39 5.15
CA ALA A 338 -0.05 -25.24 3.71
C ALA A 338 1.01 -24.21 3.31
N ILE A 339 1.04 -23.01 3.92
CA ILE A 339 2.10 -22.02 3.69
C ILE A 339 3.48 -22.64 3.95
N GLY A 340 3.61 -23.41 5.04
CA GLY A 340 4.87 -24.09 5.38
C GLY A 340 5.33 -25.00 4.25
N ARG A 341 4.42 -25.83 3.71
CA ARG A 341 4.71 -26.71 2.57
C ARG A 341 5.02 -25.91 1.30
N ILE A 342 4.20 -24.93 0.95
CA ILE A 342 4.32 -24.14 -0.29
C ILE A 342 5.67 -23.43 -0.32
N THR A 343 6.07 -22.81 0.79
CA THR A 343 7.29 -21.99 0.87
C THR A 343 8.56 -22.82 1.10
N SER A 344 8.46 -24.13 1.38
CA SER A 344 9.60 -25.02 1.65
C SER A 344 9.84 -26.10 0.59
N ARG A 345 9.16 -26.03 -0.57
CA ARG A 345 9.33 -27.03 -1.63
C ARG A 345 10.75 -26.95 -2.21
N SER A 346 11.38 -28.11 -2.37
CA SER A 346 12.48 -28.24 -3.32
C SER A 346 11.87 -28.28 -4.71
N ILE A 347 12.37 -27.46 -5.61
CA ILE A 347 11.86 -27.33 -6.98
C ILE A 347 12.91 -27.81 -7.97
N GLU A 348 12.45 -28.36 -9.09
CA GLU A 348 13.25 -28.53 -10.29
C GLU A 348 12.92 -27.37 -11.24
N GLY A 349 13.94 -26.75 -11.85
CA GLY A 349 13.76 -25.59 -12.73
C GLY A 349 13.79 -24.23 -12.01
N LEU A 350 13.16 -23.21 -12.63
CA LEU A 350 13.16 -21.85 -12.10
C LEU A 350 12.25 -21.73 -10.86
N PRO A 351 12.67 -20.99 -9.81
CA PRO A 351 11.81 -20.62 -8.70
C PRO A 351 10.69 -19.69 -9.13
N PHE A 352 9.63 -19.65 -8.33
CA PHE A 352 8.61 -18.60 -8.43
C PHE A 352 8.52 -17.86 -7.09
N GLU A 353 7.59 -16.92 -6.98
CA GLU A 353 7.53 -15.97 -5.85
C GLU A 353 7.47 -16.67 -4.48
N ALA A 354 6.75 -17.79 -4.34
CA ALA A 354 6.60 -18.48 -3.06
C ALA A 354 7.91 -19.07 -2.53
N ASP A 355 8.75 -19.59 -3.42
CA ASP A 355 10.05 -20.17 -3.07
C ASP A 355 10.98 -19.06 -2.54
N VAL A 356 10.97 -17.91 -3.20
CA VAL A 356 11.74 -16.71 -2.82
C VAL A 356 11.24 -16.14 -1.49
N ILE A 357 9.92 -15.99 -1.31
CA ILE A 357 9.32 -15.54 -0.04
C ILE A 357 9.75 -16.46 1.12
N GLY A 358 9.69 -17.78 0.90
CA GLY A 358 10.13 -18.77 1.88
C GLY A 358 11.61 -18.64 2.25
N ALA A 359 12.48 -18.52 1.24
CA ALA A 359 13.92 -18.35 1.42
C ALA A 359 14.26 -17.08 2.22
N VAL A 360 13.59 -15.97 1.89
CA VAL A 360 13.73 -14.70 2.60
C VAL A 360 13.34 -14.86 4.07
N GLN A 361 12.18 -15.46 4.37
CA GLN A 361 11.73 -15.64 5.76
C GLN A 361 12.62 -16.59 6.57
N ARG A 362 13.12 -17.67 5.96
CA ARG A 362 14.03 -18.62 6.63
C ARG A 362 15.43 -18.04 6.87
N SER A 363 15.81 -16.97 6.19
CA SER A 363 17.15 -16.39 6.32
C SER A 363 17.43 -15.75 7.69
N ALA A 364 16.40 -15.55 8.53
CA ALA A 364 16.55 -15.09 9.91
C ALA A 364 15.45 -15.69 10.81
N VAL A 365 15.82 -16.12 12.02
CA VAL A 365 14.89 -16.75 12.98
C VAL A 365 13.82 -15.79 13.49
N ASP A 366 14.13 -14.50 13.52
CA ASP A 366 13.27 -13.41 13.96
C ASP A 366 12.59 -12.68 12.80
N SER A 367 12.68 -13.18 11.56
CA SER A 367 12.10 -12.54 10.36
C SER A 367 10.64 -12.15 10.53
N THR A 368 9.82 -13.02 11.14
CA THR A 368 8.39 -12.76 11.37
C THR A 368 8.13 -11.58 12.31
N ILE A 369 9.10 -11.22 13.16
CA ILE A 369 8.99 -10.13 14.13
C ILE A 369 9.75 -8.90 13.65
N ASN A 370 10.92 -9.06 13.01
CA ASN A 370 11.89 -8.00 12.72
C ASN A 370 11.84 -7.50 11.26
N ASP A 371 11.51 -8.35 10.29
CA ASP A 371 11.49 -7.90 8.90
C ASP A 371 10.27 -7.00 8.65
N ILE A 372 10.43 -6.03 7.74
CA ILE A 372 9.34 -5.33 7.08
C ILE A 372 9.47 -5.61 5.59
N VAL A 373 8.51 -6.35 5.03
CA VAL A 373 8.47 -6.55 3.58
C VAL A 373 7.87 -5.34 2.89
N VAL A 374 8.51 -4.89 1.82
CA VAL A 374 8.07 -3.76 0.99
C VAL A 374 7.86 -4.24 -0.44
N CYS A 375 6.68 -3.95 -1.01
CA CYS A 375 6.33 -4.27 -2.39
C CYS A 375 5.20 -3.34 -2.87
N ALA A 376 4.86 -3.32 -4.16
CA ALA A 376 3.72 -2.54 -4.66
C ALA A 376 2.94 -3.19 -5.80
N ALA A 377 3.60 -3.77 -6.81
CA ALA A 377 2.88 -4.18 -8.03
C ALA A 377 3.29 -5.57 -8.56
N GLY A 378 2.48 -6.08 -9.49
CA GLY A 378 2.71 -7.35 -10.19
C GLY A 378 2.13 -8.58 -9.47
N THR A 379 2.75 -9.74 -9.65
CA THR A 379 2.35 -10.99 -8.97
C THR A 379 2.60 -10.92 -7.46
N LEU A 380 3.69 -10.25 -7.08
CA LEU A 380 4.24 -10.25 -5.72
C LEU A 380 3.22 -9.79 -4.66
N PRO A 381 2.43 -8.71 -4.84
CA PRO A 381 1.38 -8.37 -3.88
C PRO A 381 0.38 -9.50 -3.59
N ALA A 382 0.01 -10.30 -4.59
CA ALA A 382 -0.91 -11.43 -4.40
C ALA A 382 -0.25 -12.55 -3.59
N GLU A 383 1.00 -12.88 -3.92
CA GLU A 383 1.76 -13.94 -3.26
C GLU A 383 2.17 -13.55 -1.84
N LEU A 384 2.60 -12.31 -1.63
CA LEU A 384 2.92 -11.76 -0.31
C LEU A 384 1.69 -11.69 0.60
N HIS A 385 0.52 -11.33 0.06
CA HIS A 385 -0.72 -11.29 0.85
C HIS A 385 -1.05 -12.69 1.41
N LYS A 386 -0.96 -13.72 0.56
CA LYS A 386 -1.16 -15.13 0.93
C LYS A 386 -0.08 -15.67 1.88
N LEU A 387 1.19 -15.42 1.57
CA LEU A 387 2.31 -16.23 2.08
C LEU A 387 3.19 -15.52 3.12
N TRP A 388 3.27 -14.19 3.10
CA TRP A 388 4.14 -13.47 4.05
C TRP A 388 3.59 -13.61 5.48
N ARG A 389 4.44 -14.08 6.40
CA ARG A 389 4.12 -14.23 7.83
C ARG A 389 4.73 -13.10 8.63
N THR A 390 3.88 -12.35 9.33
CA THR A 390 4.31 -11.30 10.26
C THR A 390 3.59 -11.46 11.58
N ALA A 391 4.33 -11.40 12.68
CA ALA A 391 3.84 -11.43 14.05
C ALA A 391 3.78 -10.03 14.68
N ALA A 392 4.50 -9.06 14.10
CA ALA A 392 4.49 -7.67 14.54
C ALA A 392 3.62 -6.79 13.61
N PRO A 393 2.79 -5.89 14.17
CA PRO A 393 2.13 -4.84 13.38
C PRO A 393 3.14 -4.02 12.59
N GLY A 394 2.84 -3.75 11.32
CA GLY A 394 3.73 -3.00 10.43
C GLY A 394 4.84 -3.81 9.75
N GLY A 395 4.93 -5.14 9.98
CA GLY A 395 5.86 -6.02 9.24
C GLY A 395 5.45 -6.32 7.79
N TYR A 396 4.31 -5.80 7.34
CA TYR A 396 3.80 -5.92 5.97
C TYR A 396 3.51 -4.53 5.37
N HIS A 397 4.37 -4.07 4.48
CA HIS A 397 4.26 -2.76 3.85
C HIS A 397 4.11 -2.88 2.33
N VAL A 398 3.00 -3.46 1.90
CA VAL A 398 2.67 -3.54 0.47
C VAL A 398 1.73 -2.40 0.08
N GLU A 399 2.12 -1.63 -0.94
CA GLU A 399 1.26 -0.63 -1.57
C GLU A 399 0.41 -1.31 -2.64
N TYR A 400 -0.81 -1.71 -2.30
CA TYR A 400 -1.73 -2.34 -3.26
C TYR A 400 -3.08 -1.64 -3.30
N GLY A 401 -3.07 -0.33 -3.03
CA GLY A 401 -4.24 0.52 -3.18
C GLY A 401 -4.31 1.13 -4.58
N TYR A 402 -3.16 1.58 -5.09
CA TYR A 402 -2.98 2.14 -6.42
C TYR A 402 -2.15 1.21 -7.33
N SER A 403 -1.49 0.20 -6.76
CA SER A 403 -0.67 -0.79 -7.50
C SER A 403 0.42 -0.09 -8.32
N CYS A 404 1.12 0.86 -7.69
CA CYS A 404 2.05 1.74 -8.37
C CYS A 404 3.43 1.11 -8.49
N MET A 405 3.80 0.68 -9.69
CA MET A 405 5.18 0.30 -10.00
C MET A 405 6.13 1.50 -9.77
N GLY A 406 7.36 1.19 -9.35
CA GLY A 406 8.37 2.17 -8.95
C GLY A 406 8.28 2.59 -7.47
N TYR A 407 7.28 2.14 -6.72
CA TYR A 407 7.18 2.44 -5.28
C TYR A 407 8.16 1.62 -4.44
N GLU A 408 8.55 0.42 -4.86
CA GLU A 408 9.18 -0.58 -3.98
C GLU A 408 10.50 -0.10 -3.34
N ILE A 409 11.45 0.38 -4.14
CA ILE A 409 12.78 0.80 -3.65
C ILE A 409 12.67 2.12 -2.88
N ALA A 410 12.01 3.12 -3.48
CA ALA A 410 11.81 4.43 -2.86
C ALA A 410 10.99 4.34 -1.56
N GLY A 411 9.94 3.53 -1.58
CA GLY A 411 9.13 3.22 -0.41
C GLY A 411 9.93 2.45 0.64
N GLY A 412 10.81 1.53 0.22
CA GLY A 412 11.76 0.85 1.10
C GLY A 412 12.65 1.83 1.86
N LEU A 413 13.22 2.81 1.15
CA LEU A 413 13.98 3.89 1.78
C LEU A 413 13.14 4.66 2.83
N GLY A 414 11.92 5.05 2.47
CA GLY A 414 11.00 5.72 3.41
C GLY A 414 10.65 4.89 4.65
N VAL A 415 10.45 3.57 4.48
CA VAL A 415 10.24 2.64 5.60
C VAL A 415 11.48 2.57 6.48
N LYS A 416 12.68 2.46 5.90
CA LYS A 416 13.93 2.40 6.67
C LYS A 416 14.19 3.68 7.44
N MET A 417 13.86 4.84 6.87
CA MET A 417 13.89 6.13 7.58
C MET A 417 12.94 6.17 8.79
N ALA A 418 11.77 5.52 8.70
CA ALA A 418 10.79 5.47 9.77
C ALA A 418 11.11 4.41 10.85
N LYS A 419 11.79 3.33 10.44
CA LYS A 419 12.08 2.13 11.23
C LYS A 419 13.55 1.72 11.07
N PRO A 420 14.51 2.56 11.49
CA PRO A 420 15.94 2.31 11.29
C PRO A 420 16.41 1.02 11.96
N GLU A 421 15.75 0.58 13.04
CA GLU A 421 16.06 -0.61 13.81
C GLU A 421 15.62 -1.93 13.15
N ARG A 422 14.73 -1.86 12.15
CA ARG A 422 14.11 -3.01 11.50
C ARG A 422 14.86 -3.37 10.21
N GLU A 423 14.85 -4.64 9.84
CA GLU A 423 15.37 -5.06 8.53
C GLU A 423 14.30 -4.81 7.46
N VAL A 424 14.63 -3.99 6.45
CA VAL A 424 13.69 -3.63 5.38
C VAL A 424 14.02 -4.45 4.14
N VAL A 425 13.12 -5.37 3.79
CA VAL A 425 13.28 -6.28 2.67
C VAL A 425 12.35 -5.84 1.54
N VAL A 426 12.92 -5.24 0.51
CA VAL A 426 12.21 -4.84 -0.71
C VAL A 426 12.17 -6.03 -1.65
N ILE A 427 10.99 -6.54 -1.96
CA ILE A 427 10.82 -7.60 -2.96
C ILE A 427 10.17 -6.99 -4.20
N VAL A 428 10.89 -7.05 -5.33
CA VAL A 428 10.57 -6.26 -6.53
C VAL A 428 10.74 -7.11 -7.78
N GLY A 429 9.85 -6.93 -8.76
CA GLY A 429 10.02 -7.53 -10.10
C GLY A 429 10.95 -6.68 -10.98
N ASP A 430 11.60 -7.32 -11.95
CA ASP A 430 12.44 -6.69 -12.98
C ASP A 430 11.81 -5.45 -13.63
N GLY A 431 10.53 -5.55 -14.02
CA GLY A 431 9.81 -4.43 -14.64
C GLY A 431 9.70 -3.20 -13.73
N SER A 432 9.41 -3.39 -12.44
CA SER A 432 9.28 -2.28 -11.48
C SER A 432 10.64 -1.71 -11.09
N TYR A 433 11.67 -2.56 -10.97
CA TYR A 433 13.05 -2.14 -10.73
C TYR A 433 13.54 -1.16 -11.81
N LEU A 434 13.27 -1.45 -13.07
CA LEU A 434 13.70 -0.60 -14.18
C LEU A 434 12.98 0.76 -14.25
N MET A 435 11.87 0.93 -13.52
CA MET A 435 11.19 2.23 -13.44
C MET A 435 11.86 3.21 -12.48
N MET A 436 12.23 2.77 -11.26
CA MET A 436 12.72 3.67 -10.20
C MET A 436 13.84 3.06 -9.32
N ASN A 437 14.91 2.58 -9.96
CA ASN A 437 16.10 2.02 -9.28
C ASN A 437 17.05 3.07 -8.69
N SER A 438 17.00 4.33 -9.13
CA SER A 438 17.98 5.36 -8.77
C SER A 438 18.08 5.61 -7.26
N GLU A 439 17.00 5.36 -6.50
CA GLU A 439 17.00 5.53 -5.04
C GLU A 439 17.86 4.49 -4.30
N ILE A 440 18.42 3.49 -4.98
CA ILE A 440 19.52 2.69 -4.44
C ILE A 440 20.69 3.61 -4.08
N ALA A 441 21.06 4.55 -4.96
CA ALA A 441 22.14 5.51 -4.69
C ALA A 441 21.80 6.41 -3.50
N THR A 442 20.54 6.85 -3.38
CA THR A 442 20.07 7.63 -2.21
C THR A 442 20.17 6.81 -0.92
N SER A 443 19.77 5.53 -0.94
CA SER A 443 19.86 4.65 0.23
C SER A 443 21.31 4.49 0.72
N VAL A 444 22.26 4.38 -0.20
CA VAL A 444 23.69 4.28 0.09
C VAL A 444 24.22 5.61 0.61
N MET A 445 23.85 6.73 -0.02
CA MET A 445 24.26 8.07 0.39
C MET A 445 23.81 8.43 1.81
N LEU A 446 22.65 7.92 2.25
CA LEU A 446 22.07 8.19 3.56
C LEU A 446 22.40 7.13 4.61
N ASP A 447 23.18 6.09 4.27
CA ASP A 447 23.40 4.91 5.12
C ASP A 447 22.07 4.27 5.61
N HIS A 448 21.06 4.29 4.75
CA HIS A 448 19.75 3.69 5.00
C HIS A 448 19.65 2.35 4.27
N LYS A 449 20.34 1.35 4.83
CA LYS A 449 20.42 0.00 4.29
C LYS A 449 19.06 -0.59 3.94
N LEU A 450 18.96 -1.09 2.70
CA LEU A 450 17.88 -1.94 2.21
C LEU A 450 18.42 -3.31 1.79
N ILE A 451 17.64 -4.38 1.96
CA ILE A 451 17.85 -5.64 1.25
C ILE A 451 16.86 -5.69 0.09
N VAL A 452 17.36 -5.62 -1.14
CA VAL A 452 16.53 -5.67 -2.35
C VAL A 452 16.62 -7.06 -2.96
N VAL A 453 15.52 -7.80 -2.98
CA VAL A 453 15.39 -9.10 -3.63
C VAL A 453 14.62 -8.92 -4.93
N LEU A 454 15.34 -9.00 -6.06
CA LEU A 454 14.82 -8.79 -7.40
C LEU A 454 14.48 -10.11 -8.06
N LEU A 455 13.23 -10.26 -8.48
CA LEU A 455 12.76 -11.43 -9.23
C LEU A 455 12.72 -11.08 -10.73
N ASP A 456 13.59 -11.71 -11.51
CA ASP A 456 13.68 -11.53 -12.96
C ASP A 456 12.86 -12.62 -13.68
N ASN A 457 11.61 -12.30 -14.00
CA ASN A 457 10.76 -13.17 -14.82
C ASN A 457 10.72 -12.73 -16.30
N ARG A 458 11.57 -11.76 -16.67
CA ARG A 458 11.74 -11.22 -18.02
C ARG A 458 10.47 -10.58 -18.60
N GLY A 459 9.74 -9.79 -17.80
CA GLY A 459 8.63 -8.97 -18.27
C GLY A 459 7.48 -8.79 -17.27
N TYR A 460 6.28 -8.61 -17.79
CA TYR A 460 5.06 -8.39 -17.00
C TYR A 460 4.26 -9.69 -16.85
N GLY A 461 4.82 -10.66 -16.13
CA GLY A 461 4.22 -11.99 -15.94
C GLY A 461 2.77 -11.98 -15.44
N CYS A 462 2.43 -11.11 -14.48
CA CYS A 462 1.06 -10.97 -13.98
C CYS A 462 0.07 -10.51 -15.07
N ILE A 463 0.48 -9.56 -15.91
CA ILE A 463 -0.37 -9.05 -16.99
C ILE A 463 -0.51 -10.10 -18.09
N ASN A 464 0.57 -10.81 -18.41
CA ASN A 464 0.55 -11.93 -19.35
C ASN A 464 -0.45 -13.02 -18.93
N ARG A 465 -0.44 -13.42 -17.65
CA ARG A 465 -1.38 -14.42 -17.14
C ARG A 465 -2.82 -13.93 -17.17
N LEU A 466 -3.06 -12.65 -16.86
CA LEU A 466 -4.41 -12.08 -16.91
C LEU A 466 -4.94 -11.99 -18.34
N GLN A 467 -4.09 -11.60 -19.29
CA GLN A 467 -4.37 -11.60 -20.72
C GLN A 467 -4.83 -13.00 -21.18
N GLN A 468 -4.10 -14.04 -20.79
CA GLN A 468 -4.46 -15.44 -21.08
C GLN A 468 -5.76 -15.89 -20.37
N ALA A 469 -5.95 -15.50 -19.10
CA ALA A 469 -7.16 -15.84 -18.34
C ALA A 469 -8.45 -15.30 -18.99
N THR A 470 -8.35 -14.18 -19.72
CA THR A 470 -9.46 -13.61 -20.52
C THR A 470 -9.59 -14.20 -21.93
N GLY A 471 -8.81 -15.24 -22.26
CA GLY A 471 -8.81 -15.93 -23.57
C GLY A 471 -7.95 -15.25 -24.64
N GLY A 472 -7.20 -14.20 -24.28
CA GLY A 472 -6.22 -13.57 -25.17
C GLY A 472 -4.97 -14.43 -25.37
N GLU A 473 -4.24 -14.20 -26.47
CA GLU A 473 -2.88 -14.74 -26.61
C GLU A 473 -1.88 -13.90 -25.81
N PRO A 474 -0.76 -14.49 -25.38
CA PRO A 474 0.41 -13.75 -24.98
C PRO A 474 0.82 -12.73 -26.06
N PHE A 475 0.93 -11.45 -25.70
CA PHE A 475 1.57 -10.44 -26.53
C PHE A 475 2.10 -9.27 -25.68
N ASN A 476 3.28 -8.75 -26.03
CA ASN A 476 3.85 -7.49 -25.50
C ASN A 476 3.94 -7.39 -23.96
N ASN A 477 3.94 -8.53 -23.25
CA ASN A 477 4.04 -8.59 -21.79
C ASN A 477 5.34 -9.23 -21.35
N LEU A 478 5.66 -10.42 -21.84
CA LEU A 478 7.00 -10.99 -21.67
C LEU A 478 7.94 -10.44 -22.73
N PHE A 479 9.22 -10.30 -22.43
CA PHE A 479 10.20 -9.79 -23.39
C PHE A 479 10.25 -10.61 -24.69
N GLU A 480 9.98 -11.92 -24.62
CA GLU A 480 9.90 -12.79 -25.79
C GLU A 480 8.74 -12.43 -26.73
N ASP A 481 7.65 -11.88 -26.18
CA ASP A 481 6.43 -11.49 -26.91
C ASP A 481 6.46 -10.03 -27.40
N CYS A 482 7.52 -9.28 -27.07
CA CYS A 482 7.68 -7.88 -27.47
C CYS A 482 8.31 -7.77 -28.87
N VAL A 483 8.10 -6.62 -29.53
CA VAL A 483 8.84 -6.30 -30.76
C VAL A 483 10.32 -6.16 -30.44
N GLN A 484 11.13 -7.00 -31.07
CA GLN A 484 12.57 -7.04 -30.84
C GLN A 484 13.33 -6.64 -32.11
N GLY A 485 14.43 -5.88 -31.94
CA GLY A 485 15.40 -5.64 -33.00
C GLY A 485 16.29 -6.87 -33.23
N SER A 486 17.26 -6.77 -34.15
CA SER A 486 18.17 -7.87 -34.53
C SER A 486 19.01 -8.45 -33.39
N ARG A 487 19.16 -7.73 -32.27
CA ARG A 487 19.92 -8.15 -31.09
C ARG A 487 19.06 -8.76 -29.96
N GLY A 488 17.74 -8.83 -30.16
CA GLY A 488 16.81 -9.32 -29.15
C GLY A 488 16.67 -8.40 -27.93
N ALA A 489 15.90 -8.86 -26.94
CA ALA A 489 15.78 -8.20 -25.64
C ALA A 489 17.11 -8.31 -24.84
N PRO A 490 17.53 -7.24 -24.15
CA PRO A 490 18.76 -7.26 -23.36
C PRO A 490 18.70 -8.30 -22.23
N ARG A 491 19.86 -8.84 -21.86
CA ARG A 491 20.04 -9.53 -20.57
C ARG A 491 20.68 -8.54 -19.61
N ILE A 492 19.86 -7.97 -18.73
CA ILE A 492 20.30 -6.94 -17.79
C ILE A 492 21.06 -7.63 -16.66
N ASP A 493 22.27 -7.15 -16.39
CA ASP A 493 23.01 -7.53 -15.19
C ASP A 493 22.57 -6.61 -14.04
N TYR A 494 21.57 -7.06 -13.29
CA TYR A 494 20.99 -6.28 -12.20
C TYR A 494 21.98 -6.07 -11.06
N ALA A 495 22.85 -7.05 -10.77
CA ALA A 495 23.89 -6.90 -9.75
C ALA A 495 24.94 -5.86 -10.17
N ALA A 496 25.41 -5.89 -11.42
CA ALA A 496 26.33 -4.86 -11.92
C ALA A 496 25.67 -3.48 -11.92
N HIS A 497 24.38 -3.39 -12.29
CA HIS A 497 23.63 -2.13 -12.25
C HIS A 497 23.50 -1.57 -10.82
N ALA A 498 23.14 -2.40 -9.85
CA ALA A 498 23.06 -1.97 -8.45
C ALA A 498 24.45 -1.59 -7.88
N SER A 499 25.49 -2.33 -8.27
CA SER A 499 26.87 -2.04 -7.88
C SER A 499 27.35 -0.70 -8.42
N SER A 500 26.94 -0.30 -9.63
CA SER A 500 27.28 1.01 -10.20
C SER A 500 26.62 2.17 -9.46
N LEU A 501 25.48 1.93 -8.80
CA LEU A 501 24.80 2.85 -7.89
C LEU A 501 25.38 2.82 -6.46
N GLY A 502 26.40 2.01 -6.23
CA GLY A 502 27.08 1.89 -4.94
C GLY A 502 26.42 0.91 -3.96
N ALA A 503 25.52 0.02 -4.37
CA ALA A 503 25.12 -1.09 -3.50
C ALA A 503 26.16 -2.21 -3.50
N MET A 504 26.09 -3.11 -2.52
CA MET A 504 26.61 -4.47 -2.70
C MET A 504 25.58 -5.27 -3.52
N ALA A 505 26.02 -6.18 -4.39
CA ALA A 505 25.05 -6.98 -5.13
C ALA A 505 25.63 -8.29 -5.68
N GLU A 506 24.74 -9.25 -5.92
CA GLU A 506 25.06 -10.50 -6.61
C GLU A 506 23.83 -11.05 -7.37
N ASN A 507 24.10 -11.75 -8.48
CA ASN A 507 23.09 -12.53 -9.19
C ASN A 507 23.19 -13.98 -8.67
N VAL A 508 22.06 -14.56 -8.28
CA VAL A 508 21.94 -15.96 -7.85
C VAL A 508 21.01 -16.70 -8.79
N THR A 509 21.10 -18.02 -8.83
CA THR A 509 20.33 -18.87 -9.75
C THR A 509 19.45 -19.88 -9.04
N THR A 510 19.71 -20.15 -7.76
CA THR A 510 18.99 -21.15 -6.98
C THR A 510 18.54 -20.64 -5.60
N ILE A 511 17.56 -21.30 -5.00
CA ILE A 511 17.09 -20.98 -3.65
C ILE A 511 18.19 -21.13 -2.58
N PRO A 512 19.03 -22.18 -2.58
CA PRO A 512 20.16 -22.25 -1.64
C PRO A 512 21.16 -21.10 -1.78
N GLU A 513 21.44 -20.64 -3.01
CA GLU A 513 22.29 -19.47 -3.26
C GLU A 513 21.64 -18.20 -2.74
N LEU A 514 20.33 -18.00 -2.95
CA LEU A 514 19.56 -16.90 -2.39
C LEU A 514 19.62 -16.90 -0.85
N GLU A 515 19.42 -18.04 -0.19
CA GLU A 515 19.52 -18.13 1.27
C GLU A 515 20.93 -17.78 1.78
N ALA A 516 21.97 -18.17 1.04
CA ALA A 516 23.35 -17.78 1.37
C ALA A 516 23.62 -16.29 1.15
N ALA A 517 23.10 -15.72 0.08
CA ALA A 517 23.15 -14.30 -0.24
C ALA A 517 22.43 -13.46 0.81
N MET A 518 21.24 -13.88 1.24
CA MET A 518 20.47 -13.22 2.30
C MET A 518 21.25 -13.15 3.62
N ARG A 519 22.00 -14.20 3.98
CA ARG A 519 22.86 -14.16 5.18
C ARG A 519 23.94 -13.08 5.08
N ARG A 520 24.56 -12.92 3.91
CA ARG A 520 25.54 -11.84 3.65
C ARG A 520 24.87 -10.46 3.67
N ALA A 521 23.72 -10.32 3.02
CA ALA A 521 22.94 -9.09 2.98
C ALA A 521 22.52 -8.63 4.38
N ARG A 522 22.14 -9.55 5.27
CA ARG A 522 21.82 -9.24 6.67
C ARG A 522 23.04 -8.80 7.48
N ALA A 523 24.21 -9.37 7.22
CA ALA A 523 25.44 -9.09 7.98
C ALA A 523 26.12 -7.75 7.62
N THR A 524 25.81 -7.15 6.47
CA THR A 524 26.36 -5.86 6.06
C THR A 524 25.55 -4.68 6.61
N ASP A 525 26.16 -3.49 6.62
CA ASP A 525 25.57 -2.19 6.94
C ASP A 525 25.18 -1.38 5.69
N ARG A 526 25.48 -1.89 4.49
CA ARG A 526 25.23 -1.22 3.21
C ARG A 526 24.09 -1.88 2.44
N THR A 527 23.33 -1.10 1.67
CA THR A 527 22.28 -1.62 0.78
C THR A 527 22.80 -2.76 -0.09
N TYR A 528 22.02 -3.83 -0.17
CA TYR A 528 22.40 -5.08 -0.82
C TYR A 528 21.31 -5.54 -1.80
N LEU A 529 21.66 -5.80 -3.06
CA LEU A 529 20.74 -6.34 -4.06
C LEU A 529 21.06 -7.80 -4.39
N ILE A 530 20.05 -8.66 -4.37
CA ILE A 530 20.14 -10.05 -4.80
C ILE A 530 19.14 -10.25 -5.94
N ALA A 531 19.61 -10.55 -7.14
CA ALA A 531 18.75 -10.83 -8.29
C ALA A 531 18.66 -12.34 -8.52
N ILE A 532 17.46 -12.85 -8.75
CA ILE A 532 17.19 -14.27 -9.02
C ILE A 532 16.22 -14.41 -10.21
N PRO A 533 16.52 -15.27 -11.21
CA PRO A 533 15.57 -15.55 -12.28
C PRO A 533 14.39 -16.35 -11.74
N THR A 534 13.18 -16.02 -12.20
CA THR A 534 11.95 -16.67 -11.76
C THR A 534 11.04 -17.06 -12.92
N ASP A 535 10.21 -18.07 -12.70
CA ASP A 535 9.21 -18.55 -13.65
C ASP A 535 8.07 -17.52 -13.80
N PRO A 536 7.80 -17.00 -15.01
CA PRO A 536 6.72 -16.04 -15.24
C PRO A 536 5.32 -16.66 -15.23
N ALA A 537 5.18 -17.99 -15.34
CA ALA A 537 3.92 -18.69 -15.50
C ALA A 537 3.37 -19.25 -14.18
N ARG A 538 4.25 -19.73 -13.28
CA ARG A 538 3.85 -20.36 -12.01
C ARG A 538 3.35 -19.34 -10.99
N THR A 539 2.32 -19.70 -10.25
CA THR A 539 1.79 -18.97 -9.07
C THR A 539 1.25 -19.95 -8.05
N THR A 540 1.04 -19.51 -6.81
CA THR A 540 0.41 -20.37 -5.79
C THR A 540 -1.04 -20.66 -6.17
N GLU A 541 -1.36 -21.93 -6.42
CA GLU A 541 -2.68 -22.42 -6.83
C GLU A 541 -3.71 -22.32 -5.70
N GLU A 542 -3.27 -22.44 -4.45
CA GLU A 542 -4.15 -22.41 -3.30
C GLU A 542 -4.75 -21.00 -3.07
N GLY A 543 -6.08 -20.97 -3.00
CA GLY A 543 -6.84 -19.78 -2.61
C GLY A 543 -7.35 -18.98 -3.80
N GLY A 544 -7.54 -17.69 -3.57
CA GLY A 544 -8.13 -16.76 -4.52
C GLY A 544 -9.65 -16.75 -4.53
N TRP A 545 -10.19 -15.76 -5.23
CA TRP A 545 -11.62 -15.61 -5.52
C TRP A 545 -11.79 -14.93 -6.87
N TRP A 546 -13.01 -14.96 -7.39
CA TRP A 546 -13.32 -14.29 -8.65
C TRP A 546 -13.07 -12.78 -8.59
N TRP A 547 -12.47 -12.27 -9.65
CA TRP A 547 -12.21 -10.85 -9.91
C TRP A 547 -12.90 -10.46 -11.21
N GLU A 548 -13.72 -9.41 -11.18
CA GLU A 548 -14.38 -8.88 -12.36
C GLU A 548 -13.37 -8.19 -13.28
N VAL A 549 -12.81 -8.97 -14.20
CA VAL A 549 -12.04 -8.47 -15.34
C VAL A 549 -12.88 -8.60 -16.58
N ALA A 550 -13.29 -7.44 -17.13
CA ALA A 550 -14.22 -7.40 -18.24
C ALA A 550 -13.66 -8.14 -19.46
N VAL A 551 -14.39 -9.15 -19.92
CA VAL A 551 -14.07 -9.89 -21.15
C VAL A 551 -14.88 -9.29 -22.32
N PRO A 552 -14.25 -9.05 -23.49
CA PRO A 552 -14.94 -8.51 -24.66
C PRO A 552 -16.20 -9.29 -25.03
N GLU A 553 -17.27 -8.57 -25.35
CA GLU A 553 -18.55 -9.17 -25.77
C GLU A 553 -18.46 -9.78 -27.18
N VAL A 554 -17.65 -9.20 -28.07
CA VAL A 554 -17.44 -9.67 -29.43
C VAL A 554 -15.97 -10.00 -29.64
N SER A 555 -15.67 -11.20 -30.13
CA SER A 555 -14.32 -11.63 -30.50
C SER A 555 -14.36 -12.71 -31.58
N GLN A 556 -13.36 -12.71 -32.46
CA GLN A 556 -13.15 -13.79 -33.43
C GLN A 556 -12.48 -15.03 -32.79
N ARG A 557 -11.94 -14.91 -31.58
CA ARG A 557 -11.26 -16.00 -30.86
C ARG A 557 -12.24 -16.81 -30.03
N LYS A 558 -12.20 -18.13 -30.17
CA LYS A 558 -13.07 -19.05 -29.42
C LYS A 558 -12.78 -19.02 -27.92
N GLU A 559 -11.52 -18.87 -27.55
CA GLU A 559 -11.04 -18.81 -26.17
C GLU A 559 -11.62 -17.59 -25.45
N VAL A 560 -11.70 -16.44 -26.13
CA VAL A 560 -12.33 -15.22 -25.60
C VAL A 560 -13.84 -15.41 -25.47
N GLN A 561 -14.51 -16.02 -26.45
CA GLN A 561 -15.95 -16.31 -26.36
C GLN A 561 -16.28 -17.24 -25.17
N GLN A 562 -15.44 -18.25 -24.93
CA GLN A 562 -15.56 -19.13 -23.76
C GLN A 562 -15.29 -18.39 -22.45
N ALA A 563 -14.24 -17.56 -22.40
CA ALA A 563 -13.96 -16.72 -21.24
C ALA A 563 -15.10 -15.75 -20.93
N ARG A 564 -15.72 -15.18 -21.98
CA ARG A 564 -16.89 -14.30 -21.84
C ARG A 564 -18.07 -15.04 -21.22
N THR A 565 -18.31 -16.28 -21.64
CA THR A 565 -19.40 -17.12 -21.09
C THR A 565 -19.20 -17.37 -19.60
N ARG A 566 -17.97 -17.70 -19.17
CA ARG A 566 -17.62 -17.84 -17.74
C ARG A 566 -17.80 -16.52 -16.99
N TYR A 567 -17.28 -15.42 -17.53
CA TYR A 567 -17.44 -14.09 -16.96
C TYR A 567 -18.92 -13.73 -16.71
N GLU A 568 -19.82 -14.00 -17.66
CA GLU A 568 -21.25 -13.72 -17.50
C GLU A 568 -21.94 -14.64 -16.48
N GLN A 569 -21.41 -15.85 -16.26
CA GLN A 569 -21.90 -16.75 -15.21
C GLN A 569 -21.46 -16.26 -13.84
N ASP A 570 -20.17 -15.94 -13.67
CA ASP A 570 -19.60 -15.46 -12.40
C ASP A 570 -20.20 -14.11 -11.99
N LYS A 571 -20.43 -13.22 -12.94
CA LYS A 571 -21.08 -11.92 -12.72
C LYS A 571 -22.47 -12.02 -12.09
N ARG A 572 -23.17 -13.15 -12.24
CA ARG A 572 -24.49 -13.37 -11.60
C ARG A 572 -24.39 -13.54 -10.09
N GLN A 573 -23.21 -13.87 -9.56
CA GLN A 573 -22.96 -14.04 -8.13
C GLN A 573 -22.72 -12.70 -7.42
N GLN A 574 -22.53 -11.61 -8.16
CA GLN A 574 -22.32 -10.29 -7.56
C GLN A 574 -23.55 -9.79 -6.81
N ARG A 575 -23.29 -9.18 -5.66
CA ARG A 575 -24.28 -8.36 -4.97
C ARG A 575 -24.58 -7.09 -5.78
N ARG A 576 -25.87 -6.84 -6.05
CA ARG A 576 -26.36 -5.65 -6.77
C ARG A 576 -26.84 -4.52 -5.85
#